data_AF-A0A959J121-F1
#
_entry.id   AF-A0A959J121-F1
#
_cell.length_a   1.000
_cell.length_b   1.000
_cell.length_c   1.000
_cell.angle_alpha   90.00
_cell.angle_beta   90.00
_cell.angle_gamma   90.00
#
_symmetry.space_group_name_H-M   'P 1'
#
loop_
_entity.id
_entity.type
_entity.pdbx_description
1 polymer ?
#
loop_
_entity_poly.entity_id
_entity_poly.type
_entity_poly.pdbx_seq_one_letter_code
_entity_poly.pdbx_strand_id
1 'polypeptide(L)' 'NYSVAFNLDANYSVVQIYHPNNEQKPYICIEPMTALANALNTGNYNTIAPDTIFNAVFSIEYC' A
#
# COMPACT_ATOMS: atom_id res chain seq x y z
N ASN A 1 -13.18 13.06 17.29
CA ASN A 1 -12.70 12.81 15.91
C ASN A 1 -11.30 12.25 16.01
N TYR A 2 -11.11 11.02 15.54
CA TYR A 2 -9.79 10.41 15.39
C TYR A 2 -9.36 10.67 13.95
N SER A 3 -8.17 11.22 13.74
CA SER A 3 -7.59 11.42 12.41
C SER A 3 -6.25 10.70 12.35
N VAL A 4 -5.99 10.02 11.24
CA VAL A 4 -4.73 9.32 10.99
C VAL A 4 -4.26 9.72 9.59
N ALA A 5 -3.00 10.11 9.48
CA ALA A 5 -2.35 10.39 8.21
C ALA A 5 -1.46 9.20 7.80
N PHE A 6 -1.54 8.81 6.54
CA PHE A 6 -0.64 7.85 5.91
C PHE A 6 0.25 8.64 4.94
N ASN A 7 1.52 8.78 5.28
CA ASN A 7 2.50 9.43 4.42
C ASN A 7 3.24 8.36 3.63
N LEU A 8 3.05 8.36 2.32
CA LEU A 8 3.61 7.36 1.41
C LEU A 8 4.67 8.01 0.54
N ASP A 9 5.81 7.35 0.35
CA ASP A 9 6.76 7.77 -0.66
C ASP A 9 6.25 7.49 -2.09
N ALA A 10 7.01 7.93 -3.09
CA ALA A 10 6.65 7.77 -4.50
C ALA A 10 6.67 6.32 -5.00
N ASN A 11 7.19 5.36 -4.22
CA ASN A 11 7.24 3.96 -4.62
C ASN A 11 5.89 3.26 -4.44
N TYR A 12 4.98 3.82 -3.65
CA TYR A 12 3.60 3.35 -3.51
C TYR A 12 2.71 3.98 -4.58
N SER A 13 2.52 3.27 -5.68
CA SER A 13 1.73 3.75 -6.83
C SER A 13 0.22 3.67 -6.61
N VAL A 14 -0.23 2.90 -5.62
CA VAL A 14 -1.65 2.72 -5.31
C VAL A 14 -1.86 2.39 -3.83
N VAL A 15 -3.05 2.68 -3.32
CA VAL A 15 -3.50 2.24 -2.00
C VAL A 15 -4.76 1.41 -2.18
N GLN A 16 -4.74 0.17 -1.69
CA GLN A 16 -5.92 -0.65 -1.59
C GLN A 16 -6.63 -0.39 -0.26
N ILE A 17 -7.93 -0.14 -0.31
CA ILE A 17 -8.77 0.02 0.86
C ILE A 17 -9.70 -1.18 0.94
N TYR A 18 -9.66 -1.91 2.04
CA TYR A 18 -10.53 -3.06 2.28
C TYR A 18 -11.28 -2.90 3.60
N HIS A 19 -12.59 -3.12 3.55
CA HIS A 19 -13.38 -3.38 4.75
C HIS A 19 -14.08 -4.73 4.58
N PRO A 20 -14.05 -5.61 5.61
CA PRO A 20 -14.81 -6.83 5.57
C PRO A 20 -16.31 -6.50 5.65
N ASN A 21 -17.12 -7.18 4.84
CA ASN A 21 -18.57 -7.19 4.99
C ASN A 21 -18.98 -8.17 6.10
N ASN A 22 -18.49 -7.92 7.31
CA ASN A 22 -18.75 -8.71 8.50
C ASN A 22 -18.70 -7.81 9.73
N GLU A 23 -19.83 -7.64 10.40
CA GLU A 23 -19.98 -6.77 11.58
C GLU A 23 -19.09 -7.18 12.77
N GLN A 24 -18.69 -8.45 12.85
CA GLN A 24 -17.77 -8.95 13.88
C GLN A 24 -16.31 -8.56 13.61
N LYS A 25 -16.04 -7.89 12.49
CA LYS A 25 -14.70 -7.44 12.09
C LYS A 25 -14.71 -5.91 11.86
N PRO A 26 -14.80 -5.11 12.93
CA PRO A 26 -14.94 -3.65 12.84
C PRO A 26 -13.59 -2.96 12.55
N TYR A 27 -12.86 -3.44 11.54
CA TYR A 27 -11.59 -2.88 11.11
C TYR A 27 -11.64 -2.50 9.63
N ILE A 28 -10.71 -1.63 9.25
CA ILE A 28 -10.41 -1.29 7.87
C ILE A 28 -8.93 -1.59 7.63
N CYS A 29 -8.62 -2.13 6.46
CA CYS A 29 -7.24 -2.23 5.97
C CYS A 29 -6.97 -1.05 5.03
N ILE A 30 -5.82 -0.41 5.24
CA ILE A 30 -5.25 0.59 4.34
C ILE A 30 -3.91 0.00 3.90
N GLU A 31 -3.80 -0.34 2.63
CA GLU A 31 -2.73 -1.17 2.09
C GLU A 31 -1.99 -0.39 0.99
N PRO A 32 -0.91 0.32 1.32
CA PRO A 32 -0.01 0.91 0.31
C PRO A 32 0.66 -0.21 -0.51
N MET A 33 0.53 -0.16 -1.83
CA MET A 33 1.09 -1.17 -2.74
C MET A 33 2.07 -0.54 -3.71
N THR A 34 3.20 -1.22 -3.96
CA THR A 34 4.22 -0.77 -4.91
C THR A 34 3.87 -1.07 -6.37
N ALA A 35 2.85 -1.90 -6.60
CA ALA A 35 2.29 -2.20 -7.91
C ALA A 35 0.79 -2.54 -7.80
N LEU A 36 0.08 -2.47 -8.92
CA LEU A 36 -1.33 -2.86 -8.98
C LEU A 36 -1.53 -4.36 -8.73
N ALA A 37 -2.74 -4.73 -8.30
CA ALA A 37 -3.17 -6.12 -8.33
C ALA A 37 -2.99 -6.69 -9.74
N ASN A 38 -2.51 -7.93 -9.85
CA ASN A 38 -2.24 -8.59 -11.13
C ASN A 38 -1.15 -7.92 -12.00
N ALA A 39 -0.23 -7.17 -11.39
CA ALA A 39 0.86 -6.46 -12.08
C ALA A 39 1.69 -7.35 -13.02
N LEU A 40 2.03 -8.58 -12.60
CA LEU A 40 2.84 -9.49 -13.42
C LEU A 40 2.20 -9.83 -14.77
N ASN A 41 0.87 -9.99 -14.80
CA ASN A 41 0.14 -10.30 -16.03
C ASN A 41 -0.14 -9.06 -16.90
N THR A 42 -0.13 -7.87 -16.31
CA THR A 42 -0.36 -6.60 -17.03
C THR A 42 0.93 -5.89 -17.42
N GLY A 43 2.08 -6.35 -16.94
CA GLY A 43 3.37 -5.70 -17.14
C GLY A 43 3.55 -4.42 -16.33
N ASN A 44 2.66 -4.12 -15.38
CA ASN A 44 2.67 -2.87 -14.62
C ASN A 44 3.39 -3.04 -13.28
N TYR A 45 4.70 -3.27 -13.33
CA TYR A 45 5.58 -3.38 -12.15
C TYR A 45 6.95 -2.78 -12.42
N ASN A 46 7.61 -2.33 -11.35
CA ASN A 46 9.00 -1.93 -11.40
C ASN A 46 9.91 -3.16 -11.40
N THR A 47 10.96 -3.14 -12.20
CA THR A 47 12.05 -4.13 -12.16
C THR A 47 13.26 -3.56 -11.47
N ILE A 48 13.98 -4.39 -10.72
CA ILE A 48 15.29 -4.04 -10.15
C ILE A 48 16.38 -4.90 -10.78
N ALA A 49 17.59 -4.35 -10.88
CA ALA A 49 18.74 -5.09 -11.39
C ALA A 49 19.24 -6.11 -10.36
N PRO A 50 19.96 -7.16 -10.78
CA PRO A 50 20.66 -8.05 -9.86
C PRO A 50 21.54 -7.27 -8.88
N ASP A 51 21.60 -7.75 -7.64
CA ASP A 51 22.40 -7.16 -6.53
C ASP A 51 22.03 -5.72 -6.13
N THR A 52 20.83 -5.25 -6.51
CA THR A 52 20.31 -3.93 -6.08
C THR A 52 19.25 -4.06 -4.99
N ILE A 53 19.10 -3.00 -4.19
CA ILE A 53 18.12 -2.92 -3.10
C ILE A 53 16.99 -1.97 -3.52
N PHE A 54 15.75 -2.45 -3.42
CA PHE A 54 14.55 -1.63 -3.53
C PHE A 54 14.11 -1.17 -2.14
N ASN A 55 13.85 0.12 -1.98
CA ASN A 55 13.31 0.69 -0.73
C ASN A 55 11.98 1.37 -1.03
N ALA A 56 10.97 1.10 -0.19
CA ALA A 56 9.70 1.83 -0.15
C ALA A 56 9.38 2.11 1.32
N VAL A 57 9.04 3.34 1.64
CA VAL A 57 8.89 3.83 3.01
C VAL A 57 7.53 4.48 3.18
N PHE A 58 6.86 4.16 4.28
CA PHE A 58 5.64 4.84 4.72
C PHE A 58 5.71 5.17 6.21
N SER A 59 4.97 6.19 6.63
CA SER A 59 4.69 6.47 8.05
C SER A 59 3.19 6.52 8.30
N ILE A 60 2.82 6.27 9.56
CA ILE A 60 1.47 6.43 10.07
C ILE A 60 1.55 7.39 11.24
N GLU A 61 0.78 8.47 11.17
CA GLU A 61 0.78 9.53 12.17
C GLU A 61 -0.63 9.72 12.72
N TYR A 62 -0.73 9.81 14.04
CA TYR A 62 -1.96 10.19 14.71
C TYR A 62 -2.04 11.72 14.76
N CYS A 63 -3.17 12.28 14.32
CA CYS A 63 -3.38 13.73 14.20
C CYS A 63 -4.39 14.26 15.22
#